data_AF-M1CF60-F1
#
_entry.id   AF-M1CF60-F1
#
_cell.length_a   1.000
_cell.length_b   1.000
_cell.length_c   1.000
_cell.angle_alpha   90.00
_cell.angle_beta   90.00
_cell.angle_gamma   90.00
#
_symmetry.space_group_name_H-M   'P 1'
#
loop_
_entity.id
_entity.type
_entity.pdbx_description
1 polymer ?
#
loop_
_entity_poly.entity_id
_entity_poly.type
_entity_poly.pdbx_seq_one_letter_code
_entity_poly.pdbx_strand_id
1 'polypeptide(L)'
;MEWESDERELKAAGAEPLPDGRSGLRIHGWEIESRKRSILTSLQLQQWEEELQTSHLPEMVFGDNSLVLKHVNTGTKIHFNALDALVGWKHEALPPVEVPAAAKWKFRSKPLQQVVLDYDYTFTTPYNGSETVERNAEV
;
A
#
# COMPACT_ATOMS: atom_id res chain seq x y z
N MET A 1 -2.35 -17.93 -10.77
CA MET A 1 -2.09 -17.71 -12.20
C MET A 1 -0.89 -16.79 -12.26
N GLU A 2 0.30 -17.35 -12.43
CA GLU A 2 1.48 -16.54 -12.72
C GLU A 2 1.32 -16.07 -14.16
N TRP A 3 1.29 -14.76 -14.38
CA TRP A 3 1.30 -14.20 -15.71
C TRP A 3 2.74 -14.33 -16.24
N GLU A 4 2.99 -15.34 -17.07
CA GLU A 4 4.21 -15.43 -17.84
C GLU A 4 4.08 -14.46 -19.01
N SER A 5 4.74 -13.31 -18.88
CA SER A 5 4.95 -12.42 -20.01
C SER A 5 5.76 -13.15 -21.07
N ASP A 6 5.31 -13.16 -22.32
CA ASP A 6 6.16 -13.65 -23.41
C ASP A 6 7.36 -12.69 -23.55
N GLU A 7 8.56 -13.17 -23.24
CA GLU A 7 9.80 -12.39 -23.37
C GLU A 7 9.97 -11.81 -24.78
N ARG A 8 9.38 -12.46 -25.80
CA ARG A 8 9.39 -11.97 -27.18
C ARG A 8 8.55 -10.70 -27.35
N GLU A 9 7.39 -10.63 -26.70
CA GLU A 9 6.52 -9.45 -26.74
C GLU A 9 7.16 -8.27 -26.01
N LEU A 10 7.77 -8.52 -24.84
CA LEU A 10 8.51 -7.49 -24.10
C LEU A 10 9.66 -6.92 -24.93
N LYS A 11 10.46 -7.79 -25.56
CA LYS A 11 11.56 -7.36 -26.44
C LYS A 11 11.05 -6.61 -27.67
N ALA A 12 9.95 -7.04 -28.29
CA ALA A 12 9.35 -6.35 -29.42
C ALA A 12 8.85 -4.94 -29.06
N ALA A 13 8.41 -4.73 -27.82
CA ALA A 13 8.05 -3.42 -27.28
C ALA A 13 9.25 -2.55 -26.87
N GLY A 14 10.49 -3.07 -26.96
CA GLY A 14 11.69 -2.38 -26.50
C GLY A 14 11.85 -2.37 -24.98
N ALA A 15 11.24 -3.33 -24.29
CA ALA A 15 11.44 -3.52 -22.86
C ALA A 15 12.68 -4.38 -22.59
N GLU A 16 13.46 -3.96 -21.60
CA GLU A 16 14.63 -4.66 -21.10
C GLU A 16 14.40 -5.06 -19.64
N PRO A 17 14.80 -6.26 -19.20
CA PRO A 17 14.70 -6.62 -17.77
C PRO A 17 15.60 -5.71 -16.93
N LEU A 18 15.20 -5.47 -15.67
CA LEU A 18 16.05 -4.74 -14.73
C LEU A 18 17.31 -5.55 -14.35
N PRO A 19 18.43 -4.87 -14.03
CA PRO A 19 19.65 -5.54 -13.57
C PRO A 19 19.46 -6.20 -12.18
N ASP A 20 20.43 -7.04 -11.81
CA ASP A 20 20.58 -7.64 -10.48
C ASP A 20 19.43 -8.54 -10.01
N GLY A 21 18.67 -9.11 -10.95
CA GLY A 21 17.55 -10.01 -10.64
C GLY A 21 16.34 -9.30 -10.03
N ARG A 22 16.27 -7.96 -10.13
CA ARG A 22 15.09 -7.19 -9.73
C ARG A 22 13.89 -7.57 -10.58
N SER A 23 12.73 -7.74 -9.95
CA SER A 23 11.49 -8.09 -10.64
C SER A 23 10.87 -6.86 -11.30
N GLY A 24 11.21 -6.62 -12.56
CA GLY A 24 10.70 -5.48 -13.31
C GLY A 24 11.36 -5.33 -14.68
N LEU A 25 11.06 -4.20 -15.32
CA LEU A 25 11.58 -3.88 -16.64
C LEU A 25 11.90 -2.39 -16.79
N ARG A 26 12.68 -2.07 -17.81
CA ARG A 26 12.90 -0.73 -18.33
C ARG A 26 12.29 -0.63 -19.72
N ILE A 27 11.50 0.39 -19.97
CA ILE A 27 10.89 0.65 -21.29
C ILE A 27 10.69 2.15 -21.48
N HIS A 28 11.07 2.68 -22.65
CA HIS A 28 10.86 4.09 -23.03
C HIS A 28 11.23 5.12 -21.95
N GLY A 29 12.38 4.94 -21.28
CA GLY A 29 12.87 5.85 -20.23
C GLY A 29 12.27 5.64 -18.85
N TRP A 30 11.36 4.68 -18.68
CA TRP A 30 10.80 4.29 -17.39
C TRP A 30 11.44 3.01 -16.88
N GLU A 31 11.86 2.99 -15.61
CA GLU A 31 12.05 1.76 -14.85
C GLU A 31 10.78 1.45 -14.05
N ILE A 32 10.25 0.24 -14.23
CA ILE A 32 9.08 -0.26 -13.53
C ILE A 32 9.52 -1.47 -12.71
N GLU A 33 9.48 -1.37 -11.39
CA GLU A 33 9.89 -2.41 -10.45
C GLU A 33 8.73 -2.81 -9.56
N SER A 34 8.56 -4.12 -9.36
CA SER A 34 7.70 -4.68 -8.34
C SER A 34 8.53 -5.40 -7.29
N ARG A 35 8.19 -5.22 -6.02
CA ARG A 35 8.77 -5.97 -4.89
C ARG A 35 7.67 -6.75 -4.22
N LYS A 36 7.90 -8.06 -4.10
CA LYS A 36 7.02 -9.00 -3.41
C LYS A 36 7.81 -9.67 -2.31
N ARG A 37 7.34 -9.55 -1.08
CA ARG A 37 7.93 -10.02 0.17
C ARG A 37 6.83 -10.63 1.03
N SER A 38 7.24 -11.23 2.14
CA SER A 38 6.29 -11.77 3.12
C SER A 38 5.52 -10.66 3.81
N ILE A 39 4.47 -11.05 4.53
CA ILE A 39 3.82 -10.17 5.49
C ILE A 39 4.80 -9.72 6.59
N LEU A 40 4.47 -8.64 7.27
CA LEU A 40 5.23 -8.11 8.40
C LEU A 40 5.44 -9.18 9.47
N THR A 41 6.64 -9.18 10.05
CA THR A 41 6.91 -9.90 11.30
C THR A 41 6.22 -9.20 12.47
N SER A 42 6.02 -9.90 13.58
CA SER A 42 5.41 -9.32 14.78
C SER A 42 6.14 -8.07 15.29
N LEU A 43 7.47 -8.03 15.16
CA LEU A 43 8.27 -6.86 15.55
C LEU A 43 8.00 -5.66 14.62
N GLN A 44 7.96 -5.88 13.30
CA GLN A 44 7.64 -4.81 12.34
C GLN A 44 6.19 -4.33 12.50
N LEU A 45 5.27 -5.24 12.80
CA LEU A 45 3.88 -4.92 13.06
C LEU A 45 3.76 -3.98 14.27
N GLN A 46 4.43 -4.30 15.39
CA GLN A 46 4.45 -3.43 16.57
C GLN A 46 5.04 -2.04 16.27
N GLN A 47 6.12 -1.97 15.47
CA GLN A 47 6.70 -0.70 15.05
C GLN A 47 5.71 0.15 14.25
N TRP A 48 4.94 -0.50 13.36
CA TRP A 48 3.91 0.18 12.58
C TRP A 48 2.74 0.63 13.44
N GLU A 49 2.34 -0.16 14.46
CA GLU A 49 1.32 0.26 15.43
C GLU A 49 1.74 1.52 16.20
N GLU A 50 3.02 1.60 16.59
CA GLU A 50 3.61 2.77 17.24
C GLU A 50 3.68 3.98 16.29
N GLU A 51 4.19 3.79 15.07
CA GLU A 51 4.32 4.83 14.05
C GLU A 51 2.97 5.40 13.61
N LEU A 52 2.00 4.52 13.35
CA LEU A 52 0.65 4.87 12.94
C LEU A 52 -0.26 5.18 14.14
N GLN A 53 0.22 5.06 15.38
CA GLN A 53 -0.54 5.26 16.62
C GLN A 53 -1.92 4.57 16.59
N THR A 54 -1.95 3.30 16.18
CA THR A 54 -3.15 2.48 16.10
C THR A 54 -2.81 1.03 16.44
N SER A 55 -3.68 0.35 17.18
CA SER A 55 -3.58 -1.10 17.43
C SER A 55 -4.39 -1.92 16.41
N HIS A 56 -4.88 -1.28 15.35
CA HIS A 56 -5.76 -1.88 14.35
C HIS A 56 -5.10 -1.80 12.99
N LEU A 57 -4.46 -2.90 12.59
CA LEU A 57 -3.84 -3.10 11.27
C LEU A 57 -4.45 -4.34 10.59
N PRO A 58 -4.38 -4.45 9.25
CA PRO A 58 -4.83 -5.64 8.55
C PRO A 58 -4.10 -6.89 9.04
N GLU A 59 -4.74 -8.06 9.00
CA GLU A 59 -4.11 -9.33 9.40
C GLU A 59 -2.86 -9.64 8.55
N MET A 60 -2.93 -9.32 7.26
CA MET A 60 -1.85 -9.54 6.30
C MET A 60 -1.35 -8.20 5.77
N VAL A 61 -0.38 -7.59 6.46
CA VAL A 61 0.29 -6.37 5.99
C VAL A 61 1.54 -6.73 5.21
N PHE A 62 1.57 -6.42 3.91
CA PHE A 62 2.75 -6.59 3.07
C PHE A 62 3.61 -5.33 3.05
N GLY A 63 4.23 -5.00 4.19
CA GLY A 63 4.89 -3.70 4.36
C GLY A 63 6.10 -3.46 3.45
N ASP A 64 6.82 -4.53 3.09
CA ASP A 64 7.97 -4.46 2.19
C ASP A 64 7.59 -4.65 0.70
N ASN A 65 6.30 -4.78 0.39
CA ASN A 65 5.83 -4.80 -1.00
C ASN A 65 5.77 -3.39 -1.55
N SER A 66 6.13 -3.25 -2.83
CA SER A 66 5.98 -1.99 -3.55
C SER A 66 5.86 -2.19 -5.05
N LEU A 67 5.21 -1.23 -5.70
CA LEU A 67 5.31 -1.00 -7.13
C LEU A 67 5.91 0.40 -7.34
N VAL A 68 6.96 0.50 -8.14
CA VAL A 68 7.69 1.75 -8.39
C VAL A 68 7.79 1.98 -9.89
N LEU A 69 7.36 3.15 -10.34
CA LEU A 69 7.54 3.66 -11.70
C LEU A 69 8.46 4.87 -11.60
N LYS A 70 9.67 4.77 -12.13
CA LYS A 70 10.67 5.85 -12.13
C LYS A 70 11.02 6.24 -13.55
N HIS A 71 10.82 7.51 -13.90
CA HIS A 71 11.35 8.05 -15.14
C HIS A 71 12.83 8.41 -14.95
N VAL A 72 13.71 7.73 -15.69
CA VAL A 72 15.16 7.76 -15.48
C VAL A 72 15.74 9.17 -15.68
N ASN A 73 15.26 9.89 -16.69
CA ASN A 73 15.85 11.17 -17.08
C ASN A 73 15.43 12.33 -16.15
N THR A 74 14.18 12.34 -15.67
CA THR A 74 13.70 13.41 -14.78
C THR A 74 13.83 13.06 -13.30
N GLY A 75 14.03 11.78 -12.97
CA GLY A 75 13.99 11.28 -11.60
C GLY A 75 12.59 11.24 -10.99
N THR A 76 11.55 11.57 -11.78
CA THR A 76 10.15 11.50 -11.34
C THR A 76 9.80 10.06 -10.98
N LYS A 77 9.28 9.85 -9.79
CA LYS A 77 8.99 8.53 -9.24
C LYS A 77 7.58 8.51 -8.67
N ILE A 78 6.77 7.60 -9.17
CA ILE A 78 5.47 7.24 -8.61
C ILE A 78 5.64 5.88 -7.96
N HIS A 79 5.20 5.73 -6.73
CA HIS A 79 5.30 4.46 -6.02
C HIS A 79 4.07 4.18 -5.16
N PHE A 80 3.84 2.89 -4.95
CA PHE A 80 2.71 2.38 -4.19
C PHE A 80 3.25 1.46 -3.10
N ASN A 81 2.90 1.74 -1.85
CA ASN A 81 3.26 0.92 -0.71
C ASN A 81 2.14 0.90 0.35
N ALA A 82 2.19 -0.07 1.25
CA ALA A 82 1.14 -0.27 2.26
C ALA A 82 1.15 0.80 3.37
N LEU A 83 2.32 1.35 3.70
CA LEU A 83 2.45 2.33 4.79
C LEU A 83 1.72 3.62 4.45
N ASP A 84 2.00 4.20 3.27
CA ASP A 84 1.35 5.43 2.81
C ASP A 84 -0.16 5.24 2.65
N ALA A 85 -0.59 4.04 2.22
CA ALA A 85 -2.00 3.67 2.16
C ALA A 85 -2.68 3.70 3.54
N LEU A 86 -2.01 3.16 4.58
CA LEU A 86 -2.51 3.16 5.95
C LEU A 86 -2.50 4.56 6.57
N VAL A 87 -1.52 5.40 6.24
CA VAL A 87 -1.53 6.83 6.59
C VAL A 87 -2.76 7.51 6.00
N GLY A 88 -3.04 7.28 4.71
CA GLY A 88 -4.23 7.80 4.03
C GLY A 88 -5.54 7.36 4.69
N TRP A 89 -5.66 6.07 5.02
CA TRP A 89 -6.82 5.53 5.74
C TRP A 89 -7.02 6.20 7.11
N LYS A 90 -5.95 6.37 7.89
CA LYS A 90 -6.02 7.03 9.20
C LYS A 90 -6.51 8.48 9.09
N HIS A 91 -6.14 9.18 8.01
CA HIS A 91 -6.59 10.55 7.76
C HIS A 91 -8.03 10.64 7.25
N GLU A 92 -8.59 9.59 6.65
CA GLU A 92 -9.92 9.64 6.05
C GLU A 92 -11.04 9.71 7.10
N ALA A 93 -10.76 9.46 8.39
CA ALA A 93 -11.66 9.64 9.53
C ALA A 93 -13.12 9.26 9.24
N LEU A 94 -13.31 8.15 8.52
CA LEU A 94 -14.64 7.70 8.10
C LEU A 94 -15.48 7.43 9.35
N PRO A 95 -16.77 7.80 9.34
CA PRO A 95 -17.65 7.51 10.46
C PRO A 95 -17.65 5.99 10.71
N PRO A 96 -17.63 5.54 11.98
CA PRO A 96 -17.64 4.12 12.30
C PRO A 96 -18.74 3.39 11.53
N VAL A 97 -18.40 2.28 10.88
CA VAL A 97 -19.36 1.50 10.10
C VAL A 97 -20.48 1.00 11.01
N GLU A 98 -21.69 1.52 10.77
CA GLU A 98 -22.87 1.05 11.48
C GLU A 98 -23.34 -0.28 10.90
N VAL A 99 -23.21 -1.37 11.66
CA VAL A 99 -23.75 -2.66 11.25
C VAL A 99 -25.28 -2.63 11.36
N PRO A 100 -26.06 -2.80 10.28
CA PRO A 100 -27.53 -2.75 10.35
C PRO A 100 -28.12 -3.81 11.27
N ALA A 101 -27.45 -4.97 11.41
CA ALA A 101 -27.83 -6.00 12.36
C ALA A 101 -27.70 -5.53 13.82
N ALA A 102 -26.71 -4.68 14.13
CA ALA A 102 -26.55 -4.10 15.46
C ALA A 102 -27.67 -3.11 15.81
N ALA A 103 -28.35 -2.50 14.83
CA ALA A 103 -29.47 -1.59 15.08
C ALA A 103 -30.62 -2.26 15.89
N LYS A 104 -30.86 -3.55 15.67
CA LYS A 104 -31.86 -4.33 16.44
C LYS A 104 -31.43 -4.58 17.89
N TRP A 105 -30.13 -4.61 18.16
CA TRP A 105 -29.56 -4.73 19.51
C TRP A 105 -29.42 -3.36 20.20
N LYS A 106 -29.15 -2.28 19.45
CA LYS A 106 -29.09 -0.88 19.93
C LYS A 106 -30.37 -0.46 20.66
N PHE A 107 -31.54 -0.95 20.23
CA PHE A 107 -32.82 -0.64 20.89
C PHE A 107 -33.01 -1.30 22.27
N ARG A 108 -32.26 -2.37 22.56
CA ARG A 108 -32.41 -3.18 23.79
C ARG A 108 -31.35 -2.89 24.86
N SER A 109 -30.25 -2.23 24.52
CA SER A 109 -29.16 -1.90 25.46
C SER A 109 -29.27 -0.46 25.99
N LYS A 110 -28.89 -0.24 27.25
CA LYS A 110 -28.85 1.09 27.87
C LYS A 110 -27.81 1.98 27.14
N PRO A 111 -28.10 3.26 26.84
CA PRO A 111 -27.20 4.13 26.07
C PRO A 111 -25.79 4.28 26.64
N LEU A 112 -25.63 4.14 27.96
CA LEU A 112 -24.38 4.35 28.70
C LEU A 112 -23.30 3.27 28.51
N GLN A 113 -23.59 2.17 27.80
CA GLN A 113 -22.63 1.06 27.58
C GLN A 113 -22.19 0.92 26.11
N GLN A 114 -22.52 1.88 25.24
CA GLN A 114 -22.07 1.82 23.85
C GLN A 114 -20.58 2.11 23.75
N VAL A 115 -19.81 1.06 23.44
CA VAL A 115 -18.44 1.19 22.94
C VAL A 115 -18.56 1.64 21.48
N VAL A 116 -18.42 2.95 21.26
CA VAL A 116 -18.13 3.45 19.92
C VAL A 116 -16.69 3.04 19.63
N LEU A 117 -16.52 2.17 18.65
CA LEU A 117 -15.20 1.84 18.14
C LEU A 117 -14.79 3.00 17.23
N ASP A 118 -13.62 3.59 17.47
CA ASP A 118 -13.04 4.64 16.62
C ASP A 118 -12.46 4.04 15.32
N TYR A 119 -12.96 2.87 14.91
CA TYR A 119 -12.42 2.06 13.82
C TYR A 119 -13.51 1.26 13.11
N ASP A 120 -13.46 1.25 11.78
CA ASP A 120 -14.53 0.77 10.90
C ASP A 120 -14.28 -0.61 10.26
N TYR A 121 -13.11 -1.23 10.51
CA TYR A 121 -12.68 -2.51 9.94
C TYR A 121 -12.53 -2.56 8.41
N THR A 122 -12.69 -1.44 7.70
CA THR A 122 -12.67 -1.46 6.23
C THR A 122 -11.28 -1.20 5.65
N PHE A 123 -10.42 -0.50 6.39
CA PHE A 123 -9.14 0.02 5.88
C PHE A 123 -9.27 0.75 4.55
N THR A 124 -10.44 1.36 4.30
CA THR A 124 -10.68 2.19 3.11
C THR A 124 -9.73 3.36 3.14
N THR A 125 -9.03 3.60 2.04
CA THR A 125 -8.03 4.65 1.93
C THR A 125 -8.25 5.44 0.65
N PRO A 126 -8.05 6.77 0.65
CA PRO A 126 -8.11 7.57 -0.56
C PRO A 126 -6.77 7.54 -1.31
N TYR A 127 -5.80 6.75 -0.82
CA TYR A 127 -4.46 6.66 -1.35
C TYR A 127 -4.45 6.24 -2.82
N ASN A 128 -3.83 7.08 -3.65
CA ASN A 128 -3.74 6.93 -5.10
C ASN A 128 -2.28 6.85 -5.61
N GLY A 129 -1.33 6.60 -4.71
CA GLY A 129 0.10 6.57 -5.00
C GLY A 129 0.85 7.76 -4.38
N SER A 130 2.16 7.58 -4.25
CA SER A 130 3.08 8.56 -3.69
C SER A 130 4.03 9.05 -4.78
N GLU A 131 4.27 10.35 -4.86
CA GLU A 131 5.18 10.96 -5.83
C GLU A 131 6.43 11.53 -5.16
N THR A 132 7.60 11.25 -5.73
CA THR A 132 8.86 11.89 -5.36
C THR A 132 9.68 12.22 -6.60
N VAL A 133 10.64 13.16 -6.46
CA VAL A 133 11.60 13.49 -7.52
C VAL A 133 13.01 13.26 -6.97
N GLU A 134 13.67 12.22 -7.43
CA GLU A 134 15.07 11.93 -7.10
C GLU A 134 15.95 12.76 -8.05
N ARG A 135 16.44 13.92 -7.61
CA ARG A 135 17.45 14.67 -8.37
C ARG A 135 18.75 13.90 -8.32
N ASN A 136 19.16 13.32 -9.45
CA ASN A 136 20.50 12.76 -9.58
C ASN A 136 21.50 13.92 -9.33
N ALA A 137 22.27 13.84 -8.25
CA ALA A 137 23.43 14.69 -8.08
C ALA A 137 24.42 14.30 -9.17
N GLU A 138 24.61 15.16 -10.17
CA GLU A 138 25.70 15.02 -11.14
C GLU A 138 27.02 15.07 -10.36
N VAL A 139 27.85 14.02 -10.52
CA VAL A 139 29.26 13.97 -10.11
C VAL A 139 30.11 14.30 -11.32
#